data_AF-A0A0F7FIW2-F1
#
_entry.id   AF-A0A0F7FIW2-F1
#
_cell.length_a   1.000
_cell.length_b   1.000
_cell.length_c   1.000
_cell.angle_alpha   90.00
_cell.angle_beta   90.00
_cell.angle_gamma   90.00
#
_symmetry.space_group_name_H-M   'P 1'
#
loop_
_entity.id
_entity.type
_entity.pdbx_description
1 polymer ?
#
loop_
_entity_poly.entity_id
_entity_poly.type
_entity_poly.pdbx_seq_one_letter_code
_entity_poly.pdbx_strand_id
1 'polypeptide(L)'
;MPLKPLGKDEIRKLELSLILGTLLRPDVIDAVRSAEDKITWLDSLVVAAGALARERAGYSIVRIAEELGRTESTIRNHLTAKTEAGRLVKETYDKLLQSGGKLELDIFSTKAEEELGALRKRVEELEKKLETVKKALEEILKNI
;
A
#
# COMPACT_ATOMS: atom_id res chain seq x y z
N MET A 1 -15.83 4.10 3.82
CA MET A 1 -15.80 3.62 5.23
C MET A 1 -15.95 4.81 6.16
N PRO A 2 -16.42 4.64 7.41
CA PRO A 2 -16.65 5.77 8.32
C PRO A 2 -15.32 6.35 8.81
N LEU A 3 -15.09 7.63 8.54
CA LEU A 3 -13.87 8.35 8.92
C LEU A 3 -13.91 8.86 10.37
N LYS A 4 -15.11 8.92 10.94
CA LYS A 4 -15.42 9.12 12.37
C LYS A 4 -16.27 7.95 12.83
N PRO A 5 -15.66 6.79 13.11
CA PRO A 5 -16.41 5.57 13.35
C PRO A 5 -17.21 5.61 14.65
N LEU A 6 -18.43 5.10 14.61
CA LEU A 6 -19.34 4.94 15.74
C LEU A 6 -19.48 3.44 16.07
N GLY A 7 -19.01 3.06 17.25
CA GLY A 7 -19.09 1.68 17.72
C GLY A 7 -18.03 0.75 17.14
N LYS A 8 -18.03 -0.50 17.61
CA LYS A 8 -16.94 -1.47 17.39
C LYS A 8 -16.75 -1.86 15.93
N ASP A 9 -17.84 -2.04 15.19
CA ASP A 9 -17.79 -2.50 13.79
C ASP A 9 -17.19 -1.44 12.87
N GLU A 10 -17.56 -0.18 13.07
CA GLU A 10 -17.03 0.94 12.30
C GLU A 10 -15.55 1.19 12.61
N ILE A 11 -15.17 1.09 13.89
CA ILE A 11 -13.76 1.17 14.31
C ILE A 11 -12.95 0.10 13.59
N ARG A 12 -13.43 -1.15 13.58
CA ARG A 12 -12.75 -2.25 12.91
C ARG A 12 -12.68 -2.05 11.40
N LYS A 13 -13.72 -1.52 10.75
CA LYS A 13 -13.69 -1.18 9.32
C LYS A 13 -12.64 -0.10 9.02
N LEU A 14 -12.55 0.95 9.82
CA LEU A 14 -11.54 1.98 9.66
C LEU A 14 -10.13 1.42 9.90
N GLU A 15 -9.93 0.64 10.97
CA GLU A 15 -8.66 -0.01 11.29
C GLU A 15 -8.16 -0.88 10.12
N LEU A 16 -9.01 -1.78 9.60
CA LEU A 16 -8.65 -2.63 8.46
C LEU A 16 -8.38 -1.81 7.18
N SER A 17 -9.14 -0.74 6.96
CA SER A 17 -8.91 0.15 5.81
C SER A 17 -7.57 0.88 5.91
N LEU A 18 -7.18 1.30 7.12
CA LEU A 18 -5.88 1.92 7.37
C LEU A 18 -4.72 0.93 7.21
N ILE A 19 -4.88 -0.30 7.69
CA ILE A 19 -3.88 -1.36 7.50
C ILE A 19 -3.69 -1.62 6.01
N LEU A 20 -4.75 -1.95 5.29
CA LEU A 20 -4.68 -2.28 3.86
C LEU A 20 -4.21 -1.09 3.02
N GLY A 21 -4.80 0.08 3.24
CA GLY A 21 -4.45 1.28 2.51
C GLY A 21 -3.02 1.76 2.75
N THR A 22 -2.43 1.43 3.90
CA THR A 22 -1.02 1.78 4.16
C THR A 22 -0.08 0.70 3.65
N LEU A 23 -0.36 -0.57 3.96
CA LEU A 23 0.49 -1.70 3.60
C LEU A 23 0.63 -1.87 2.08
N LEU A 24 -0.44 -1.59 1.33
CA LEU A 24 -0.45 -1.76 -0.13
C LEU A 24 0.06 -0.56 -0.92
N ARG A 25 0.49 0.51 -0.25
CA ARG A 25 1.16 1.61 -0.93
C ARG A 25 2.49 1.12 -1.53
N PRO A 26 2.82 1.46 -2.79
CA PRO A 26 4.07 1.03 -3.42
C PRO A 26 5.33 1.36 -2.59
N ASP A 27 5.42 2.59 -2.07
CA ASP A 27 6.55 3.03 -1.24
C ASP A 27 6.68 2.23 0.07
N VAL A 28 5.56 1.81 0.62
CA VAL A 28 5.51 1.02 1.86
C VAL A 28 5.84 -0.45 1.60
N ILE A 29 5.34 -1.02 0.51
CA ILE A 29 5.68 -2.39 0.09
C ILE A 29 7.20 -2.52 -0.06
N ASP A 30 7.84 -1.55 -0.70
CA ASP A 30 9.30 -1.55 -0.89
C ASP A 30 10.03 -1.41 0.45
N ALA A 31 9.58 -0.53 1.34
CA ALA A 31 10.14 -0.39 2.69
C ALA A 31 10.03 -1.70 3.50
N VAL A 32 8.90 -2.41 3.43
CA VAL A 32 8.70 -3.70 4.09
C VAL A 32 9.63 -4.77 3.52
N ARG A 33 9.85 -4.79 2.20
CA ARG A 33 10.76 -5.75 1.57
C ARG A 33 12.19 -5.57 2.08
N SER A 34 12.62 -4.31 2.24
CA SER A 34 13.96 -3.94 2.71
C SER A 34 14.15 -4.04 4.23
N ALA A 35 13.08 -4.11 5.02
CA ALA A 35 13.18 -4.21 6.48
C ALA A 35 13.83 -5.54 6.90
N GLU A 36 14.79 -5.47 7.83
CA GLU A 36 15.44 -6.63 8.45
C GLU A 36 14.42 -7.47 9.24
N ASP A 37 13.61 -6.82 10.09
CA ASP A 37 12.53 -7.45 10.84
C ASP A 37 11.15 -6.98 10.34
N LYS A 38 10.62 -7.75 9.39
CA LYS A 38 9.31 -7.51 8.76
C LYS A 38 8.15 -7.67 9.73
N ILE A 39 8.28 -8.53 10.74
CA ILE A 39 7.21 -8.84 11.69
C ILE A 39 7.05 -7.67 12.66
N THR A 40 8.14 -7.17 13.24
CA THR A 40 8.11 -6.01 14.14
C THR A 40 7.64 -4.76 13.42
N TRP A 41 8.04 -4.58 12.15
CA TRP A 41 7.56 -3.48 11.33
C TRP A 41 6.03 -3.57 11.11
N LEU A 42 5.52 -4.77 10.76
CA LEU A 42 4.09 -4.99 10.56
C LEU A 42 3.29 -4.80 11.86
N ASP A 43 3.79 -5.30 12.99
CA ASP A 43 3.16 -5.08 14.31
C ASP A 43 3.02 -3.60 14.61
N SER A 44 4.08 -2.81 14.39
CA SER A 44 4.06 -1.36 14.57
C SER A 44 3.02 -0.67 13.69
N LEU A 45 2.86 -1.13 12.43
CA LEU A 45 1.83 -0.62 11.51
C LEU A 45 0.42 -0.92 12.01
N VAL A 46 0.17 -2.17 12.43
CA VAL A 46 -1.14 -2.61 12.92
C VAL A 46 -1.52 -1.85 14.19
N VAL A 47 -0.59 -1.68 15.12
CA VAL A 47 -0.79 -0.89 16.35
C VAL A 47 -1.10 0.57 16.01
N ALA A 48 -0.37 1.18 15.06
CA ALA A 48 -0.62 2.55 14.64
C ALA A 48 -2.02 2.74 14.02
N ALA A 49 -2.43 1.81 13.14
CA ALA A 49 -3.76 1.81 12.52
C ALA A 49 -4.88 1.62 13.54
N GLY A 50 -4.73 0.67 14.45
CA GLY A 50 -5.68 0.42 15.54
C GLY A 50 -5.80 1.60 16.50
N ALA A 51 -4.68 2.27 16.79
CA ALA A 51 -4.64 3.47 17.64
C ALA A 51 -5.40 4.63 16.98
N LEU A 52 -5.10 4.92 15.71
CA LEU A 52 -5.74 6.02 14.99
C LEU A 52 -7.25 5.77 14.82
N ALA A 53 -7.66 4.54 14.48
CA ALA A 53 -9.08 4.22 14.32
C ALA A 53 -9.90 4.48 15.59
N ARG A 54 -9.33 4.18 16.77
CA ARG A 54 -9.95 4.42 18.08
C ARG A 54 -9.91 5.89 18.50
N GLU A 55 -8.82 6.60 18.19
CA GLU A 55 -8.75 8.06 18.40
C GLU A 55 -9.85 8.78 17.62
N ARG A 56 -10.10 8.37 16.37
CA ARG A 56 -11.20 8.90 15.54
C ARG A 56 -12.60 8.53 16.04
N ALA A 57 -12.72 7.51 16.88
CA ALA A 57 -13.95 7.18 17.63
C ALA A 57 -14.07 7.92 18.96
N GLY A 58 -13.11 8.79 19.31
CA GLY A 58 -13.10 9.56 20.55
C GLY A 58 -12.59 8.81 21.78
N TYR A 59 -11.85 7.71 21.60
CA TYR A 59 -11.27 6.99 22.75
C TYR A 59 -10.09 7.78 23.33
N SER A 60 -9.92 7.73 24.66
CA SER A 60 -8.75 8.30 25.32
C SER A 60 -7.50 7.46 25.06
N ILE A 61 -6.31 8.08 25.16
CA ILE A 61 -5.03 7.38 25.01
C ILE A 61 -4.91 6.19 25.98
N VAL A 62 -5.36 6.36 27.22
CA VAL A 62 -5.38 5.31 28.26
C VAL A 62 -6.16 4.09 27.78
N ARG A 63 -7.39 4.31 27.32
CA ARG A 63 -8.27 3.23 26.84
C ARG A 63 -7.70 2.55 25.59
N ILE A 64 -7.11 3.31 24.67
CA ILE A 64 -6.46 2.76 23.47
C ILE A 64 -5.28 1.87 23.87
N ALA A 65 -4.47 2.31 24.83
CA ALA A 65 -3.33 1.57 25.34
C ALA A 65 -3.75 0.23 25.96
N GLU A 66 -4.80 0.24 26.79
CA GLU A 66 -5.41 -0.97 27.38
C GLU A 66 -5.95 -1.92 26.31
N GLU A 67 -6.76 -1.43 25.37
CA GLU A 67 -7.38 -2.27 24.33
C GLU A 67 -6.36 -2.87 23.35
N LEU A 68 -5.24 -2.19 23.10
CA LEU A 68 -4.20 -2.65 22.18
C LEU A 68 -3.05 -3.39 22.89
N GLY A 69 -3.04 -3.46 24.22
CA GLY A 69 -1.96 -4.11 24.98
C GLY A 69 -0.61 -3.42 24.78
N ARG A 70 -0.59 -2.08 24.79
CA ARG A 70 0.59 -1.24 24.59
C ARG A 70 0.66 -0.15 25.66
N THR A 71 1.82 0.51 25.78
CA THR A 71 1.95 1.64 26.72
C THR A 71 1.30 2.91 26.15
N GLU A 72 0.81 3.81 27.01
CA GLU A 72 0.32 5.11 26.58
C GLU A 72 1.37 5.93 25.80
N SER A 73 2.65 5.79 26.15
CA SER A 73 3.77 6.43 25.44
C SER A 73 3.86 5.93 24.00
N THR A 74 3.78 4.61 23.80
CA THR A 74 3.75 3.98 22.47
C THR A 74 2.58 4.51 21.65
N ILE A 75 1.36 4.49 22.21
CA ILE A 75 0.16 4.99 21.53
C ILE A 75 0.30 6.47 21.17
N ARG A 76 0.77 7.30 22.10
CA ARG A 76 1.00 8.73 21.87
C ARG A 76 2.00 8.95 20.74
N ASN A 77 3.09 8.18 20.68
CA ASN A 77 4.10 8.32 19.64
C ASN A 77 3.56 7.96 18.25
N HIS A 78 2.72 6.92 18.14
CA HIS A 78 2.03 6.61 16.88
C HIS A 78 1.03 7.71 16.48
N LEU A 79 0.15 8.13 17.39
CA LEU A 79 -0.88 9.14 17.11
C LEU A 79 -0.29 10.51 16.75
N THR A 80 0.85 10.88 17.35
CA THR A 80 1.57 12.12 17.06
C THR A 80 2.53 12.00 15.87
N ALA A 81 2.49 10.88 15.12
CA ALA A 81 3.33 10.61 13.95
C ALA A 81 4.84 10.72 14.22
N LYS A 82 5.28 10.45 15.46
CA LYS A 82 6.72 10.37 15.81
C LYS A 82 7.36 9.08 15.33
N THR A 83 6.56 8.02 15.20
CA THR A 83 7.00 6.75 14.61
C THR A 83 6.71 6.74 13.12
N GLU A 84 7.53 6.01 12.36
CA GLU A 84 7.34 5.86 10.92
C GLU A 84 5.97 5.23 10.58
N ALA A 85 5.59 4.16 11.30
CA ALA A 85 4.27 3.56 11.18
C ALA A 85 3.12 4.56 11.45
N GLY A 86 3.28 5.40 12.48
CA GLY A 86 2.29 6.44 12.80
C GLY A 86 2.16 7.49 11.69
N ARG A 87 3.29 7.93 11.12
CA ARG A 87 3.33 8.85 9.99
C ARG A 87 2.63 8.27 8.76
N LEU A 88 3.00 7.05 8.36
CA LEU A 88 2.44 6.39 7.18
C LEU A 88 0.93 6.16 7.30
N VAL A 89 0.46 5.71 8.45
CA VAL A 89 -0.97 5.50 8.73
C VAL A 89 -1.73 6.83 8.71
N LYS A 90 -1.16 7.90 9.29
CA LYS A 90 -1.78 9.22 9.26
C LYS A 90 -1.93 9.75 7.83
N GLU A 91 -0.91 9.59 6.99
CA GLU A 91 -0.98 9.97 5.58
C GLU A 91 -2.07 9.20 4.82
N THR A 92 -2.17 7.89 5.07
CA THR A 92 -3.23 7.07 4.48
C THR A 92 -4.61 7.56 4.94
N TYR A 93 -4.77 7.89 6.22
CA TYR A 93 -6.02 8.48 6.72
C TYR A 93 -6.35 9.81 6.05
N ASP A 94 -5.35 10.70 5.91
CA ASP A 94 -5.53 12.01 5.28
C ASP A 94 -5.94 11.86 3.80
N LYS A 95 -5.36 10.89 3.07
CA LYS A 95 -5.81 10.52 1.71
C LYS A 95 -7.24 9.98 1.70
N LEU A 96 -7.61 9.13 2.66
CA LEU A 96 -8.98 8.64 2.79
C LEU A 96 -9.98 9.75 3.10
N LEU A 97 -9.59 10.78 3.85
CA LEU A 97 -10.44 11.98 4.05
C LEU A 97 -10.69 12.68 2.70
N GLN A 98 -9.65 12.86 1.89
CA GLN A 98 -9.74 13.54 0.59
C GLN A 98 -10.61 12.76 -0.41
N SER A 99 -10.56 11.42 -0.38
CA SER A 99 -11.36 10.55 -1.24
C SER A 99 -12.80 10.34 -0.75
N GLY A 100 -13.22 11.01 0.33
CA GLY A 100 -14.55 10.83 0.93
C GLY A 100 -14.76 9.44 1.54
N GLY A 101 -13.69 8.80 2.00
CA GLY A 101 -13.73 7.46 2.57
C GLY A 101 -13.86 6.37 1.51
N LYS A 102 -13.39 6.60 0.29
CA LYS A 102 -13.17 5.56 -0.72
C LYS A 102 -11.74 5.05 -0.60
N LEU A 103 -11.60 3.76 -0.33
CA LEU A 103 -10.30 3.11 -0.27
C LEU A 103 -9.91 2.72 -1.69
N GLU A 104 -9.02 3.52 -2.27
CA GLU A 104 -8.40 3.21 -3.55
C GLU A 104 -7.09 2.47 -3.24
N LEU A 105 -7.01 1.22 -3.69
CA LEU A 105 -5.84 0.37 -3.49
C LEU A 105 -5.07 0.35 -4.81
N ASP A 106 -3.92 1.00 -4.81
CA ASP A 106 -2.99 0.92 -5.94
C ASP A 106 -2.07 -0.28 -5.74
N ILE A 107 -2.61 -1.47 -5.99
CA ILE A 107 -1.99 -2.76 -5.66
C ILE A 107 -0.88 -3.15 -6.66
N PHE A 108 -0.90 -2.54 -7.84
CA PHE A 108 0.11 -2.75 -8.87
C PHE A 108 1.18 -1.69 -8.67
N SER A 109 2.45 -2.11 -8.53
CA SER A 109 3.51 -1.10 -8.52
C SER A 109 3.54 -0.44 -9.89
N THR A 110 3.64 0.89 -9.92
CA THR A 110 3.89 1.67 -11.14
C THR A 110 5.05 1.08 -11.94
N LYS A 111 6.05 0.50 -11.25
CA LYS A 111 7.17 -0.22 -11.85
C LYS A 111 6.75 -1.48 -12.62
N ALA A 112 5.79 -2.25 -12.13
CA ALA A 112 5.26 -3.41 -12.85
C ALA A 112 4.52 -2.98 -14.12
N GLU A 113 3.80 -1.86 -14.07
CA GLU A 113 3.16 -1.26 -15.25
C GLU A 113 4.17 -0.70 -16.26
N GLU A 114 5.22 -0.04 -15.79
CA GLU A 114 6.34 0.43 -16.63
C GLU A 114 7.08 -0.74 -17.29
N GLU A 115 7.41 -1.79 -16.54
CA GLU A 115 8.04 -3.01 -17.05
C GLU A 115 7.14 -3.71 -18.06
N LEU A 116 5.83 -3.83 -17.79
CA LEU A 116 4.85 -4.36 -18.75
C LEU A 116 4.80 -3.53 -20.04
N GLY A 117 4.81 -2.20 -19.93
CA GLY A 117 4.85 -1.29 -21.09
C GLY A 117 6.12 -1.46 -21.91
N ALA A 118 7.28 -1.56 -21.26
CA ALA A 118 8.56 -1.81 -21.91
C ALA A 118 8.60 -3.18 -22.60
N LEU A 119 8.08 -4.23 -21.95
CA LEU A 119 8.02 -5.58 -22.49
C LEU A 119 7.12 -5.64 -23.74
N ARG A 120 5.95 -4.98 -23.69
CA ARG A 120 5.03 -4.88 -24.84
C ARG A 120 5.70 -4.24 -26.06
N LYS A 121 6.40 -3.12 -25.88
CA LYS A 121 7.16 -2.48 -26.96
C LYS A 121 8.24 -3.40 -27.52
N ARG A 122 8.92 -4.17 -26.66
CA ARG A 122 9.96 -5.10 -27.07
C ARG A 122 9.41 -6.26 -27.89
N VAL A 123 8.25 -6.79 -27.52
CA VAL A 123 7.54 -7.83 -28.29
C VAL A 123 7.16 -7.31 -29.67
N GLU A 124 6.58 -6.10 -29.76
CA GLU A 124 6.21 -5.47 -31.03
C GLU A 124 7.41 -5.25 -31.97
N GLU A 125 8.55 -4.81 -31.43
CA GLU A 125 9.80 -4.69 -32.19
C GLU A 125 10.30 -6.04 -32.70
N LEU A 126 10.26 -7.06 -31.85
CA LEU A 126 10.72 -8.41 -32.20
C LEU A 126 9.82 -9.02 -33.27
N GLU A 127 8.50 -8.87 -33.16
CA GLU A 127 7.55 -9.33 -34.18
C GLU A 127 7.81 -8.68 -35.54
N LYS A 128 8.03 -7.36 -35.60
CA LYS A 128 8.39 -6.67 -36.84
C LYS A 128 9.69 -7.17 -37.44
N LYS A 129 10.73 -7.36 -36.61
CA LYS A 129 12.02 -7.91 -37.07
C LYS A 129 11.86 -9.33 -37.60
N LEU A 130 11.06 -10.15 -36.92
CA LEU A 130 10.82 -11.54 -37.29
C LEU A 130 10.06 -11.63 -38.62
N GLU A 131 9.08 -10.75 -38.84
CA GLU A 131 8.38 -10.61 -40.12
C GLU A 131 9.31 -10.19 -41.26
N THR A 132 10.21 -9.24 -40.99
CA THR A 132 11.21 -8.77 -41.97
C THR A 132 12.17 -9.89 -42.36
N VAL A 133 12.67 -10.64 -41.38
CA VAL A 133 13.56 -11.79 -41.60
C VAL A 133 12.83 -12.89 -42.39
N LYS A 134 11.57 -13.19 -42.06
CA LYS A 134 10.76 -14.17 -42.81
C LYS A 134 10.62 -13.79 -44.29
N LYS A 135 10.26 -12.54 -44.59
CA LYS A 135 10.14 -12.05 -45.97
C LYS A 135 11.45 -12.15 -46.75
N ALA A 136 12.55 -11.74 -46.14
CA ALA A 136 13.87 -11.84 -46.77
C ALA A 136 14.26 -13.31 -47.04
N LEU A 137 13.94 -14.22 -46.11
CA LEU A 137 14.21 -15.65 -46.29
C LEU A 137 13.36 -16.24 -47.43
N GLU A 138 12.08 -15.87 -47.52
CA GLU A 138 11.18 -16.28 -48.61
C GLU A 138 11.65 -15.76 -49.98
N GLU A 139 12.14 -14.53 -50.07
CA GLU A 139 12.74 -14.00 -51.31
C GLU A 139 13.99 -14.78 -51.72
N ILE A 140 14.88 -15.09 -50.77
CA ILE A 140 16.07 -15.88 -51.05
C ILE A 140 15.68 -17.29 -51.51
N LEU A 141 14.74 -17.94 -50.84
CA LEU A 141 14.27 -19.28 -51.19
C LEU A 141 13.54 -19.33 -52.55
N LYS A 142 12.91 -18.23 -53.00
CA LYS A 142 12.31 -18.13 -54.34
C LYS A 142 13.33 -17.93 -55.46
N ASN A 143 14.55 -17.49 -55.12
CA ASN A 143 15.64 -17.23 -56.07
C ASN A 143 16.66 -18.39 -56.14
N ILE A 144 16.37 -19.53 -55.51
CA ILE A 144 17.14 -20.79 -55.57
C ILE A 144 16.30 -21.80 -56.35
#